data_AF-A0A5C9AHB0-F1
#
_entry.id   AF-A0A5C9AHB0-F1
#
_cell.length_a   1.000
_cell.length_b   1.000
_cell.length_c   1.000
_cell.angle_alpha   90.00
_cell.angle_beta   90.00
_cell.angle_gamma   90.00
#
_symmetry.space_group_name_H-M   'P 1'
#
loop_
_entity.id
_entity.type
_entity.pdbx_description
1 polymer ?
#
loop_
_entity_poly.entity_id
_entity_poly.type
_entity_poly.pdbx_seq_one_letter_code
_entity_poly.pdbx_strand_id
1 'polypeptide(L)' 'QIRTFWRKAGVITRQLDGHGFTMQDWRNYLSYVGENCRWMFEERPNHQRGTVWHKKGFDFLLNDNTYLKVREGEHDDR' A
#
# COMPACT_ATOMS: atom_id res chain seq x y z
N GLN A 1 3.29 15.36 0.24
CA GLN A 1 3.29 13.89 0.40
C GLN A 1 3.23 13.16 -0.94
N ILE A 2 2.20 13.34 -1.77
CA ILE A 2 2.06 12.59 -3.05
C ILE A 2 3.20 12.78 -4.06
N ARG A 3 3.78 13.99 -4.17
CA ARG A 3 4.95 14.24 -5.04
C ARG A 3 6.19 13.44 -4.60
N THR A 4 6.41 13.35 -3.29
CA THR A 4 7.52 12.56 -2.71
C THR A 4 7.29 11.08 -2.94
N PHE A 5 6.06 10.61 -2.72
CA PHE A 5 5.65 9.25 -3.04
C PHE A 5 5.94 8.91 -4.50
N TRP A 6 5.52 9.74 -5.45
CA TRP A 6 5.69 9.49 -6.88
C TRP A 6 7.17 9.32 -7.28
N ARG A 7 8.06 10.12 -6.69
CA ARG A 7 9.52 10.00 -6.90
C ARG A 7 10.04 8.66 -6.37
N LYS A 8 9.66 8.29 -5.15
CA LYS A 8 10.12 7.06 -4.51
C LYS A 8 9.56 5.80 -5.18
N ALA A 9 8.26 5.78 -5.46
CA ALA A 9 7.61 4.73 -6.25
C ALA A 9 8.25 4.60 -7.63
N GLY A 10 8.69 5.72 -8.23
CA GLY A 10 9.48 5.73 -9.46
C GLY A 10 10.81 4.99 -9.36
N VAL A 11 11.53 5.13 -8.24
CA VAL A 11 12.78 4.38 -8.00
C VAL A 11 12.49 2.88 -7.87
N ILE A 12 11.51 2.52 -7.04
CA ILE A 12 11.12 1.11 -6.81
C ILE A 12 10.66 0.44 -8.11
N THR A 13 9.75 1.08 -8.85
CA THR A 13 9.21 0.54 -10.11
C THR A 13 10.28 0.40 -11.17
N ARG A 14 11.24 1.33 -11.24
CA ARG A 14 12.38 1.20 -12.15
C ARG A 14 13.29 0.03 -11.79
N GLN A 15 13.50 -0.21 -10.49
CA GLN A 15 14.31 -1.33 -10.02
C GLN A 15 13.64 -2.68 -10.27
N LEU A 16 12.31 -2.76 -10.10
CA LEU A 16 11.55 -4.01 -10.25
C LEU A 16 11.14 -4.31 -11.70
N ASP A 17 10.65 -3.31 -12.43
CA ASP A 17 9.98 -3.49 -13.74
C ASP A 17 10.73 -2.81 -14.91
N GLY A 18 11.80 -2.06 -14.63
CA GLY A 18 12.61 -1.41 -15.66
C GLY A 18 12.02 -0.14 -16.28
N HIS A 19 10.84 0.32 -15.83
CA HIS A 19 10.22 1.56 -16.31
C HIS A 19 9.92 2.57 -15.18
N GLY A 20 9.61 3.82 -15.56
CA GLY A 20 9.18 4.83 -14.59
C GLY A 20 7.76 4.57 -14.09
N PHE A 21 7.47 4.96 -12.86
CA PHE A 21 6.13 4.84 -12.28
C PHE A 21 5.11 5.71 -13.02
N THR A 22 4.07 5.07 -13.53
CA THR A 22 3.03 5.66 -14.39
C THR A 22 1.69 5.78 -13.66
N MET A 23 0.74 6.46 -14.30
CA MET A 23 -0.65 6.48 -13.83
C MET A 23 -1.30 5.09 -13.85
N GLN A 24 -0.87 4.19 -14.74
CA GLN A 24 -1.40 2.83 -14.76
C GLN A 24 -0.91 2.04 -13.54
N ASP A 25 0.36 2.18 -13.17
CA ASP A 25 0.91 1.54 -11.97
C ASP A 25 0.22 2.03 -10.71
N TRP A 26 -0.10 3.32 -10.65
CA TRP A 26 -0.90 3.88 -9.56
C TRP A 26 -2.30 3.30 -9.48
N ARG A 27 -2.99 3.13 -10.61
CA ARG A 27 -4.30 2.48 -10.65
C ARG A 27 -4.20 1.02 -10.20
N ASN A 28 -3.23 0.29 -10.72
CA ASN A 28 -2.99 -1.11 -10.35
C ASN A 28 -2.72 -1.24 -8.85
N TYR A 29 -1.89 -0.37 -8.29
CA TYR A 29 -1.62 -0.33 -6.85
C TYR A 29 -2.89 -0.09 -6.04
N LEU A 30 -3.68 0.94 -6.36
CA LEU A 30 -4.91 1.22 -5.63
C LEU A 30 -5.95 0.10 -5.74
N SER A 31 -6.10 -0.49 -6.93
CA SER A 31 -6.96 -1.66 -7.15
C SER A 31 -6.51 -2.84 -6.29
N TYR A 32 -5.21 -3.15 -6.31
CA TYR A 32 -4.66 -4.26 -5.52
C TYR A 32 -4.90 -4.07 -4.03
N VAL A 33 -4.63 -2.87 -3.49
CA VAL A 33 -4.88 -2.57 -2.06
C VAL A 33 -6.37 -2.73 -1.74
N GLY A 34 -7.25 -2.23 -2.60
CA GLY A 34 -8.70 -2.35 -2.41
C GLY A 34 -9.21 -3.79 -2.42
N GLU A 35 -8.62 -4.65 -3.24
CA GLU A 35 -9.02 -6.05 -3.41
C GLU A 35 -8.40 -6.99 -2.37
N ASN A 36 -7.16 -6.73 -1.95
CA ASN A 36 -6.36 -7.68 -1.18
C ASN A 36 -6.00 -7.19 0.24
N CYS A 37 -6.16 -5.90 0.56
CA CYS A 37 -5.72 -5.34 1.85
C CYS A 37 -6.87 -4.67 2.64
N ARG A 38 -8.01 -5.34 2.84
CA ARG A 38 -9.16 -4.74 3.57
C ARG A 38 -8.81 -4.36 5.00
N TRP A 39 -7.81 -5.00 5.60
CA TRP A 39 -7.30 -4.62 6.93
C TRP A 39 -6.85 -3.16 7.01
N MET A 40 -6.49 -2.54 5.88
CA MET A 40 -6.13 -1.12 5.83
C MET A 40 -7.37 -0.20 5.91
N PHE A 41 -8.57 -0.70 5.62
CA PHE A 41 -9.78 0.13 5.48
C PHE A 41 -10.82 -0.11 6.56
N GLU A 42 -10.69 -1.19 7.32
CA GLU A 42 -11.65 -1.61 8.34
C GLU A 42 -11.11 -1.39 9.75
N GLU A 43 -12.00 -1.15 10.70
CA GLU A 43 -11.67 -1.29 12.11
C GLU A 43 -11.79 -2.76 12.50
N ARG A 44 -10.71 -3.35 13.02
CA ARG A 44 -10.68 -4.77 13.39
C ARG A 44 -10.42 -4.95 14.88
N PRO A 45 -11.24 -5.71 15.62
CA PRO A 45 -10.98 -5.99 17.03
C PRO A 45 -9.73 -6.87 17.17
N ASN A 46 -8.86 -6.51 18.11
CA ASN A 46 -7.70 -7.30 18.52
C ASN A 46 -8.03 -8.06 19.81
N HIS A 47 -8.58 -9.27 19.68
CA HIS A 47 -8.99 -10.10 20.81
C HIS A 47 -7.84 -10.48 21.75
N GLN A 48 -6.60 -10.53 21.26
CA GLN A 48 -5.43 -10.88 22.10
C GLN A 48 -5.04 -9.75 23.05
N ARG A 49 -5.26 -8.50 22.66
CA ARG A 49 -4.83 -7.32 23.44
C ARG A 49 -5.99 -6.46 23.95
N GLY A 50 -7.23 -6.80 23.62
CA GLY A 50 -8.42 -6.01 23.96
C GLY A 50 -8.46 -4.63 23.29
N THR A 51 -7.68 -4.41 22.22
CA THR A 51 -7.61 -3.14 21.50
C THR A 51 -8.33 -3.22 20.15
N VAL A 52 -8.44 -2.10 19.44
CA VAL A 52 -8.95 -2.04 18.06
C VAL A 52 -7.83 -1.62 17.13
N TRP A 53 -7.65 -2.37 16.05
CA TRP A 53 -6.86 -1.93 14.91
C TRP A 53 -7.67 -0.94 14.10
N HIS A 54 -7.26 0.33 14.11
CA HIS A 54 -7.91 1.35 13.32
C HIS A 54 -7.50 1.26 11.85
N LYS A 55 -8.47 1.57 10.97
CA LYS A 55 -8.24 1.80 9.56
C LYS A 55 -7.13 2.83 9.34
N LYS A 56 -6.39 2.66 8.25
CA LYS A 56 -5.31 3.54 7.83
C LYS A 56 -5.84 4.74 7.07
N GLY A 57 -5.20 5.89 7.28
CA GLY A 57 -5.44 7.08 6.47
C GLY A 57 -4.76 7.01 5.11
N PHE A 58 -5.13 7.89 4.20
CA PHE A 58 -4.57 7.95 2.84
C PHE A 58 -3.05 8.12 2.82
N ASP A 59 -2.47 8.85 3.78
CA ASP A 59 -1.02 9.03 3.90
C ASP A 59 -0.25 7.71 4.11
N PHE A 60 -0.90 6.70 4.69
CA PHE A 60 -0.32 5.37 4.83
C PHE A 60 -0.08 4.71 3.46
N LEU A 61 -0.97 4.96 2.50
CA LEU A 61 -0.86 4.46 1.11
C LEU A 61 0.20 5.21 0.32
N LEU A 62 0.55 6.44 0.72
CA LEU A 62 1.59 7.27 0.10
C LEU A 62 2.98 7.02 0.70
N ASN A 63 3.15 5.94 1.45
CA ASN A 63 4.43 5.52 2.00
C ASN A 63 5.10 4.50 1.06
N ASP A 64 6.39 4.68 0.80
CA ASP A 64 7.18 3.82 -0.08
C ASP A 64 7.33 2.39 0.45
N ASN A 65 7.43 2.23 1.77
CA ASN A 65 7.44 0.91 2.41
C ASN A 65 6.09 0.19 2.26
N THR A 66 4.98 0.92 2.41
CA THR A 66 3.64 0.36 2.15
C THR A 66 3.51 -0.09 0.70
N TYR A 67 3.95 0.74 -0.25
CA TYR A 67 3.94 0.40 -1.68
C TYR A 67 4.76 -0.85 -1.98
N LEU A 68 5.98 -0.96 -1.46
CA LEU A 68 6.83 -2.13 -1.66
C LEU A 68 6.17 -3.41 -1.11
N LYS A 69 5.71 -3.37 0.14
CA LYS A 69 5.08 -4.52 0.81
C LYS A 69 3.81 -5.00 0.12
N VAL A 70 3.00 -4.08 -0.38
CA VAL A 70 1.81 -4.41 -1.17
C VAL A 70 2.20 -5.10 -2.48
N ARG A 71 3.28 -4.63 -3.14
CA ARG A 71 3.76 -5.26 -4.37
C ARG A 71 4.35 -6.65 -4.16
N GLU A 72 4.92 -6.91 -2.99
CA GLU A 72 5.44 -8.22 -2.60
C GLU A 72 4.33 -9.20 -2.14
N GLY A 73 3.13 -8.69 -1.82
CA GLY A 73 2.01 -9.50 -1.33
C GLY A 73 2.19 -10.01 0.10
N GLU A 74 3.19 -9.53 0.86
CA GLU A 74 3.51 -10.04 2.20
C GLU A 74 2.42 -9.78 3.25
N HIS A 75 1.47 -8.88 2.98
CA HIS A 75 0.46 -8.41 3.92
C HIS A 75 -0.95 -8.40 3.33
N ASP A 76 -1.23 -9.33 2.42
CA ASP A 76 -2.58 -9.54 1.94
C ASP A 76 -3.48 -10.09 3.06
N ASP A 77 -4.80 -9.92 2.93
CA ASP A 77 -5.79 -10.44 3.88
C ASP A 77 -5.84 -11.99 3.94
N ARG A 78 -5.11 -12.69 3.05
CA ARG A 78 -5.18 -14.15 2.84
C ARG A 78 -4.09 -14.90 3.58
#